data_AF-A0A2V7JHL7-F1
#
_entry.id   AF-A0A2V7JHL7-F1
#
_cell.length_a   1.000
_cell.length_b   1.000
_cell.length_c   1.000
_cell.angle_alpha   90.00
_cell.angle_beta   90.00
_cell.angle_gamma   90.00
#
_symmetry.space_group_name_H-M   'P 1'
#
loop_
_entity.id
_entity.type
_entity.pdbx_description
1 polymer ?
#
loop_
_entity_poly.entity_id
_entity_poly.type
_entity_poly.pdbx_seq_one_letter_code
_entity_poly.pdbx_strand_id
1 'polypeptide(L)'
;MTRSILALCSAALAAALPATGRAQSQASPADRTLARDIFRELIEINTTDSLGNTPRAARAMARRLLTAGFPAADVQVLIGPDAKHGNLVAGYRSTPGSPGGRPIIVFAHLDVVPARRSDWSVDPFTFLEKDGYFYGRGTTDDKVGDAVLVANFIRLKRGGFTPARDLILVLTGDEETAGSCIQWLVTKHRDLIDGAFALNTDAGGGVLRDGRRVMFAVQASEKVYATYVLEATDKGGHSSLPRPADNPLYRLAPVLERLAQYQFPVKLNEVSRAFFEQSAAIDTGRLAEDMRGVLKDPPDSGAVARLAAVPFY
;
A
#
# COMPACT_ATOMS: atom_id res chain seq x y z
N MET A 1 42.96 53.40 -20.97
CA MET A 1 42.38 52.45 -19.98
C MET A 1 40.89 52.71 -19.87
N THR A 2 40.04 51.95 -20.59
CA THR A 2 38.57 51.76 -20.41
C THR A 2 38.10 50.91 -21.61
N ARG A 3 37.86 49.59 -21.55
CA ARG A 3 36.67 48.85 -21.02
C ARG A 3 35.34 49.48 -21.46
N SER A 4 34.33 48.83 -22.05
CA SER A 4 34.07 47.42 -22.40
C SER A 4 32.83 47.34 -23.32
N ILE A 5 32.86 46.38 -24.25
CA ILE A 5 31.81 45.53 -24.87
C ILE A 5 30.33 45.85 -24.51
N LEU A 6 29.53 46.19 -25.53
CA LEU A 6 28.06 46.11 -25.51
C LEU A 6 27.62 44.67 -25.84
N ALA A 7 26.92 44.01 -24.91
CA ALA A 7 26.30 42.70 -25.12
C ALA A 7 24.85 42.87 -25.60
N LEU A 8 24.51 42.28 -26.75
CA LEU A 8 23.14 42.12 -27.24
C LEU A 8 22.37 41.17 -26.31
N CYS A 9 21.26 41.64 -25.74
CA CYS A 9 20.27 40.78 -25.08
C CYS A 9 19.32 40.21 -26.14
N SER A 10 19.48 38.93 -26.46
CA SER A 10 18.49 38.15 -27.22
C SER A 10 17.33 37.77 -26.32
N ALA A 11 16.15 38.36 -26.57
CA ALA A 11 14.91 37.96 -25.92
C ALA A 11 14.46 36.59 -26.46
N ALA A 12 14.60 35.54 -25.64
CA ALA A 12 14.01 34.24 -25.92
C ALA A 12 12.51 34.30 -25.61
N LEU A 13 11.68 34.29 -26.66
CA LEU A 13 10.24 34.18 -26.58
C LEU A 13 9.88 32.73 -26.18
N ALA A 14 9.66 32.49 -24.89
CA ALA A 14 9.14 31.22 -24.40
C ALA A 14 7.66 31.12 -24.82
N ALA A 15 7.38 30.38 -25.89
CA ALA A 15 6.04 29.99 -26.27
C ALA A 15 5.48 29.04 -25.20
N ALA A 16 4.66 29.59 -24.30
CA ALA A 16 3.83 28.79 -23.40
C ALA A 16 2.78 28.04 -24.22
N LEU A 17 3.05 26.77 -24.52
CA LEU A 17 2.00 25.85 -24.99
C LEU A 17 0.98 25.69 -23.85
N PRO A 18 -0.32 25.94 -24.09
CA PRO A 18 -1.33 25.63 -23.09
C PRO A 18 -1.40 24.11 -22.99
N ALA A 19 -0.90 23.57 -21.87
CA ALA A 19 -1.24 22.22 -21.47
C ALA A 19 -2.74 22.19 -21.18
N THR A 20 -3.56 21.88 -22.19
CA THR A 20 -4.95 21.51 -22.01
C THR A 20 -4.98 20.13 -21.35
N GLY A 21 -4.60 20.07 -20.08
CA GLY A 21 -4.97 18.98 -19.20
C GLY A 21 -6.48 19.01 -19.12
N ARG A 22 -7.15 18.15 -19.89
CA ARG A 22 -8.56 17.83 -19.62
C ARG A 22 -8.59 17.37 -18.17
N ALA A 23 -9.14 18.20 -17.29
CA ALA A 23 -9.50 17.79 -15.95
C ALA A 23 -10.25 16.46 -16.09
N GLN A 24 -9.78 15.41 -15.40
CA GLN A 24 -10.48 14.13 -15.40
C GLN A 24 -11.94 14.42 -15.02
N SER A 25 -12.87 14.07 -15.91
CA SER A 25 -14.29 14.21 -15.61
C SER A 25 -14.57 13.45 -14.31
N GLN A 26 -15.33 14.08 -13.41
CA GLN A 26 -15.78 13.42 -12.20
C GLN A 26 -16.42 12.08 -12.56
N ALA A 27 -16.16 11.04 -11.76
CA ALA A 27 -16.72 9.71 -11.98
C ALA A 27 -18.25 9.81 -12.12
N SER A 28 -18.78 9.26 -13.22
CA SER A 28 -20.22 9.23 -13.46
C SER A 28 -20.92 8.32 -12.44
N PRO A 29 -22.27 8.40 -12.30
CA PRO A 29 -23.01 7.42 -11.52
C PRO A 29 -22.72 5.98 -11.95
N ALA A 30 -22.57 5.71 -13.25
CA ALA A 30 -22.24 4.40 -13.78
C ALA A 30 -20.83 3.93 -13.37
N ASP A 31 -19.85 4.85 -13.33
CA ASP A 31 -18.49 4.53 -12.85
C ASP A 31 -18.48 4.20 -11.36
N ARG A 32 -19.27 4.90 -10.55
CA ARG A 32 -19.43 4.60 -9.12
C ARG A 32 -20.09 3.25 -8.90
N THR A 33 -21.14 2.92 -9.65
CA THR A 33 -21.76 1.60 -9.60
C THR A 33 -20.79 0.50 -10.01
N LEU A 34 -20.01 0.70 -11.09
CA LEU A 34 -18.98 -0.23 -11.53
C LEU A 34 -17.95 -0.50 -10.41
N ALA A 35 -17.41 0.56 -9.81
CA ALA A 35 -16.43 0.43 -8.72
C ALA A 35 -17.03 -0.30 -7.51
N ARG A 36 -18.26 0.05 -7.11
CA ARG A 36 -18.97 -0.61 -6.00
C ARG A 36 -19.24 -2.08 -6.28
N ASP A 37 -19.58 -2.44 -7.52
CA ASP A 37 -19.84 -3.84 -7.89
C ASP A 37 -18.57 -4.69 -7.97
N ILE A 38 -17.45 -4.09 -8.40
CA ILE A 38 -16.14 -4.73 -8.34
C ILE A 38 -15.75 -4.97 -6.88
N PHE A 39 -15.88 -3.93 -6.04
CA PHE A 39 -15.54 -3.98 -4.63
C PHE A 39 -16.36 -5.03 -3.89
N ARG A 40 -17.68 -5.06 -4.11
CA ARG A 40 -18.56 -6.10 -3.57
C ARG A 40 -18.11 -7.50 -3.95
N GLU A 41 -17.87 -7.76 -5.25
CA GLU A 41 -17.44 -9.08 -5.71
C GLU A 41 -16.11 -9.49 -5.05
N LEU A 42 -15.15 -8.59 -4.91
CA LEU A 42 -13.89 -8.87 -4.22
C LEU A 42 -14.11 -9.22 -2.75
N ILE A 43 -14.92 -8.46 -2.02
CA ILE A 43 -15.23 -8.73 -0.60
C ILE A 43 -15.90 -10.10 -0.43
N GLU A 44 -16.81 -10.47 -1.33
CA GLU A 44 -17.54 -11.74 -1.29
C GLU A 44 -16.70 -12.95 -1.74
N ILE A 45 -15.49 -12.74 -2.26
CA ILE A 45 -14.52 -13.80 -2.52
C ILE A 45 -13.60 -13.93 -1.32
N ASN A 46 -13.75 -15.01 -0.55
CA ASN A 46 -12.79 -15.34 0.51
C ASN A 46 -11.42 -15.69 -0.09
N THR A 47 -10.45 -14.81 0.15
CA THR A 47 -9.06 -14.90 -0.31
C THR A 47 -8.07 -15.13 0.84
N THR A 48 -8.55 -15.53 2.02
CA THR A 48 -7.67 -15.84 3.16
C THR A 48 -6.79 -17.06 2.89
N ASP A 49 -5.59 -17.07 3.46
CA ASP A 49 -4.72 -18.26 3.46
C ASP A 49 -5.25 -19.38 4.39
N SER A 50 -6.35 -19.23 5.12
CA SER A 50 -6.87 -20.37 5.90
C SER A 50 -7.87 -21.22 5.10
N LEU A 51 -8.81 -20.56 4.42
CA LEU A 51 -9.99 -21.20 3.83
C LEU A 51 -10.27 -20.75 2.38
N GLY A 52 -9.59 -19.71 1.92
CA GLY A 52 -9.77 -19.09 0.62
C GLY A 52 -8.69 -19.46 -0.40
N ASN A 53 -8.66 -18.72 -1.51
CA ASN A 53 -7.57 -18.71 -2.48
C ASN A 53 -7.67 -17.45 -3.36
N THR A 54 -6.53 -16.84 -3.70
CA THR A 54 -6.47 -15.63 -4.55
C THR A 54 -6.69 -15.86 -6.05
N PRO A 55 -6.43 -17.04 -6.65
CA PRO A 55 -6.77 -17.32 -8.05
C PRO A 55 -8.26 -17.11 -8.39
N ARG A 56 -9.19 -17.28 -7.45
CA ARG A 56 -10.61 -16.99 -7.69
C ARG A 56 -10.84 -15.48 -7.91
N ALA A 57 -10.24 -14.63 -7.08
CA ALA A 57 -10.33 -13.18 -7.20
C ALA A 57 -9.58 -12.66 -8.44
N ALA A 58 -8.36 -13.16 -8.69
CA ALA A 58 -7.59 -12.82 -9.89
C ALA A 58 -8.36 -13.12 -11.18
N ARG A 59 -8.97 -14.30 -11.29
CA ARG A 59 -9.82 -14.67 -12.44
C ARG A 59 -11.07 -13.79 -12.55
N ALA A 60 -11.66 -13.38 -11.43
CA ALA A 60 -12.82 -12.48 -11.44
C ALA A 60 -12.46 -11.11 -12.02
N MET A 61 -11.36 -10.51 -11.56
CA MET A 61 -10.89 -9.22 -12.05
C MET A 61 -10.42 -9.30 -13.51
N ALA A 62 -9.75 -10.39 -13.90
CA ALA A 62 -9.40 -10.66 -15.29
C ALA A 62 -10.63 -10.69 -16.21
N ARG A 63 -11.71 -11.39 -15.81
CA ARG A 63 -12.96 -11.42 -16.58
C ARG A 63 -13.52 -10.01 -16.79
N ARG A 64 -13.52 -9.16 -15.76
CA ARG A 64 -14.01 -7.79 -15.88
C ARG A 64 -13.21 -6.94 -16.85
N LEU A 65 -11.87 -7.06 -16.84
CA LEU A 65 -10.99 -6.38 -17.79
C LEU A 65 -11.22 -6.88 -19.23
N LEU A 66 -11.31 -8.19 -19.43
CA LEU A 66 -11.59 -8.80 -20.73
C LEU A 66 -12.96 -8.34 -21.27
N THR A 67 -14.01 -8.35 -20.44
CA THR A 67 -15.33 -7.82 -20.80
C THR A 67 -15.31 -6.33 -21.14
N ALA A 68 -14.38 -5.56 -20.57
CA ALA A 68 -14.19 -4.16 -20.90
C ALA A 68 -13.39 -3.92 -22.20
N GLY A 69 -12.93 -4.98 -22.87
CA GLY A 69 -12.24 -4.91 -24.15
C GLY A 69 -10.72 -4.81 -24.05
N PHE A 70 -10.12 -5.18 -22.91
CA PHE A 70 -8.67 -5.40 -22.86
C PHE A 70 -8.30 -6.66 -23.67
N PRO A 71 -7.22 -6.64 -24.47
CA PRO A 71 -6.80 -7.82 -25.23
C PRO A 71 -6.43 -8.99 -24.32
N ALA A 72 -6.79 -10.21 -24.69
CA ALA A 72 -6.45 -11.40 -23.90
C ALA A 72 -4.94 -11.60 -23.72
N ALA A 73 -4.13 -11.21 -24.71
CA ALA A 73 -2.67 -11.25 -24.63
C ALA A 73 -2.10 -10.31 -23.55
N ASP A 74 -2.85 -9.28 -23.17
CA ASP A 74 -2.45 -8.30 -22.16
C ASP A 74 -3.03 -8.59 -20.78
N VAL A 75 -3.83 -9.65 -20.58
CA VAL A 75 -4.46 -9.99 -19.29
C VAL A 75 -4.06 -11.40 -18.89
N GLN A 76 -3.20 -11.52 -17.87
CA GLN A 76 -2.62 -12.78 -17.44
C GLN A 76 -2.97 -13.07 -15.98
N VAL A 77 -3.57 -14.24 -15.73
CA VAL A 77 -3.72 -14.79 -14.38
C VAL A 77 -2.61 -15.81 -14.18
N LEU A 78 -1.72 -15.55 -13.22
CA LEU A 78 -0.52 -16.32 -12.98
C LEU A 78 -0.63 -16.98 -11.61
N ILE A 79 -0.86 -18.29 -11.58
CA ILE A 79 -0.99 -19.08 -10.34
C ILE A 79 0.41 -19.54 -9.95
N GLY A 80 0.86 -19.12 -8.77
CA GLY A 80 2.22 -19.34 -8.30
C GLY A 80 2.62 -18.37 -7.18
N PRO A 81 3.59 -18.76 -6.34
CA PRO A 81 4.44 -19.94 -6.50
C PRO A 81 3.82 -21.28 -6.06
N ASP A 82 2.63 -21.27 -5.45
CA ASP A 82 1.86 -22.48 -5.14
C ASP A 82 0.48 -22.46 -5.83
N ALA A 83 -0.32 -23.52 -5.61
CA ALA A 83 -1.63 -23.67 -6.25
C ALA A 83 -2.75 -22.78 -5.66
N LYS A 84 -2.50 -22.19 -4.48
CA LYS A 84 -3.48 -21.43 -3.70
C LYS A 84 -3.34 -19.94 -3.90
N HIS A 85 -2.15 -19.48 -4.26
CA HIS A 85 -1.86 -18.08 -4.49
C HIS A 85 -1.75 -17.77 -5.98
N GLY A 86 -2.34 -16.65 -6.41
CA GLY A 86 -2.34 -16.25 -7.81
C GLY A 86 -2.40 -14.75 -7.98
N ASN A 87 -1.74 -14.30 -9.04
CA ASN A 87 -1.61 -12.91 -9.42
C ASN A 87 -2.49 -12.59 -10.62
N LEU A 88 -2.88 -11.32 -10.75
CA LEU A 88 -3.36 -10.75 -12.01
C LEU A 88 -2.36 -9.71 -12.50
N VAL A 89 -1.88 -9.87 -13.73
CA VAL A 89 -1.12 -8.84 -14.44
C VAL A 89 -1.91 -8.40 -15.66
N ALA A 90 -2.14 -7.09 -15.80
CA ALA A 90 -2.84 -6.53 -16.96
C ALA A 90 -2.13 -5.31 -17.55
N GLY A 91 -1.82 -5.37 -18.85
CA GLY A 91 -1.21 -4.28 -19.61
C GLY A 91 -2.25 -3.34 -20.22
N TYR A 92 -2.05 -2.03 -20.06
CA TYR A 92 -2.72 -0.99 -20.84
C TYR A 92 -1.68 -0.35 -21.76
N ARG A 93 -1.66 -0.81 -23.01
CA ARG A 93 -0.67 -0.41 -24.00
C ARG A 93 -0.86 1.05 -24.44
N SER A 94 0.27 1.74 -24.54
CA SER A 94 0.38 3.02 -25.24
C SER A 94 0.29 2.83 -26.75
N THR A 95 0.13 3.92 -27.49
CA THR A 95 0.23 3.88 -28.96
C THR A 95 1.67 3.57 -29.40
N PRO A 96 1.88 2.70 -30.41
CA PRO A 96 3.19 2.50 -31.00
C PRO A 96 3.83 3.83 -31.41
N GLY A 97 5.10 4.04 -31.04
CA GLY A 97 5.83 5.29 -31.33
C GLY A 97 5.45 6.46 -30.41
N SER A 98 4.65 6.25 -29.37
CA SER A 98 4.43 7.27 -28.34
C SER A 98 5.77 7.70 -27.72
N PRO A 99 6.00 9.00 -27.45
CA PRO A 99 7.22 9.48 -26.78
C PRO A 99 7.31 9.05 -25.30
N GLY A 100 6.39 8.20 -24.84
CA GLY A 100 6.39 7.68 -23.48
C GLY A 100 7.68 6.95 -23.12
N GLY A 101 8.09 7.13 -21.87
CA GLY A 101 9.17 6.33 -21.28
C GLY A 101 8.72 4.92 -20.90
N ARG A 102 9.54 4.27 -20.06
CA ARG A 102 9.24 2.94 -19.50
C ARG A 102 7.86 2.88 -18.82
N PRO A 103 7.22 1.69 -18.75
CA PRO A 103 5.88 1.52 -18.18
C PRO A 103 5.76 2.01 -16.73
N ILE A 104 4.56 2.34 -16.27
CA ILE A 104 4.28 2.56 -14.84
C ILE A 104 3.52 1.36 -14.30
N ILE A 105 3.97 0.83 -13.16
CA ILE A 105 3.24 -0.22 -12.44
C ILE A 105 2.30 0.45 -11.43
N VAL A 106 1.07 -0.03 -11.36
CA VAL A 106 0.14 0.24 -10.27
C VAL A 106 -0.28 -1.10 -9.66
N PHE A 107 -0.23 -1.22 -8.34
CA PHE A 107 -0.45 -2.51 -7.71
C PHE A 107 -1.19 -2.42 -6.38
N ALA A 108 -1.81 -3.55 -6.04
CA ALA A 108 -2.55 -3.85 -4.82
C ALA A 108 -2.42 -5.36 -4.53
N HIS A 109 -2.99 -5.86 -3.44
CA HIS A 109 -3.01 -7.29 -3.12
C HIS A 109 -4.42 -7.83 -2.88
N LEU A 110 -4.66 -9.07 -3.32
CA LEU A 110 -5.96 -9.76 -3.33
C LEU A 110 -6.25 -10.51 -2.04
N ASP A 111 -5.21 -10.99 -1.37
CA ASP A 111 -5.31 -11.75 -0.14
C ASP A 111 -5.65 -10.85 1.04
N VAL A 112 -6.16 -11.48 2.10
CA VAL A 112 -6.61 -10.80 3.31
C VAL A 112 -6.32 -11.68 4.51
N VAL A 113 -6.04 -11.09 5.68
CA VAL A 113 -5.90 -11.89 6.91
C VAL A 113 -7.15 -12.72 7.26
N PRO A 114 -6.99 -13.85 7.99
CA PRO A 114 -8.10 -14.65 8.48
C PRO A 114 -9.17 -13.85 9.24
N ALA A 115 -10.44 -14.21 9.02
CA ALA A 115 -11.59 -13.63 9.72
C ALA A 115 -12.53 -14.74 10.20
N ARG A 116 -12.57 -14.97 11.52
CA ARG A 116 -13.48 -15.96 12.12
C ARG A 116 -14.85 -15.33 12.30
N ARG A 117 -15.91 -15.97 11.79
CA ARG A 117 -17.29 -15.47 11.90
C ARG A 117 -17.74 -15.21 13.33
N SER A 118 -17.25 -15.99 14.30
CA SER A 118 -17.55 -15.83 15.73
C SER A 118 -17.11 -14.50 16.31
N ASP A 119 -16.10 -13.87 15.70
CA ASP A 119 -15.48 -12.65 16.22
C ASP A 119 -16.10 -11.40 15.57
N TRP A 120 -17.07 -11.58 14.67
CA TRP A 120 -17.66 -10.52 13.88
C TRP A 120 -19.16 -10.38 14.15
N SER A 121 -19.63 -9.13 14.19
CA SER A 121 -21.06 -8.80 14.31
C SER A 121 -21.83 -8.96 12.99
N VAL A 122 -21.11 -9.14 11.87
CA VAL A 122 -21.63 -9.35 10.51
C VAL A 122 -20.77 -10.42 9.83
N ASP A 123 -21.28 -11.11 8.79
CA ASP A 123 -20.43 -12.07 8.08
C ASP A 123 -19.26 -11.32 7.38
N PRO A 124 -17.99 -11.67 7.67
CA PRO A 124 -16.84 -10.96 7.11
C PRO A 124 -16.73 -11.07 5.59
N PHE A 125 -17.35 -12.06 4.95
CA PHE A 125 -17.32 -12.25 3.49
C PHE A 125 -18.68 -11.99 2.85
N THR A 126 -19.53 -11.18 3.50
CA THR A 126 -20.73 -10.60 2.91
C THR A 126 -20.57 -9.09 2.90
N PHE A 127 -20.60 -8.47 1.71
CA PHE A 127 -20.49 -7.03 1.60
C PHE A 127 -21.73 -6.36 2.20
N LEU A 128 -21.53 -5.50 3.20
CA LEU A 128 -22.60 -4.77 3.86
C LEU A 128 -22.33 -3.26 3.78
N GLU A 129 -23.33 -2.52 3.33
CA GLU A 129 -23.35 -1.07 3.41
C GLU A 129 -24.33 -0.66 4.51
N LYS A 130 -23.82 0.04 5.53
CA LYS A 130 -24.61 0.44 6.68
C LYS A 130 -24.07 1.76 7.26
N ASP A 131 -24.97 2.69 7.57
CA ASP A 131 -24.66 3.96 8.23
C ASP A 131 -23.56 4.80 7.54
N GLY A 132 -23.45 4.69 6.21
CA GLY A 132 -22.43 5.39 5.42
C GLY A 132 -21.06 4.70 5.36
N TYR A 133 -20.95 3.48 5.91
CA TYR A 133 -19.73 2.67 5.91
C TYR A 133 -19.92 1.38 5.12
N PHE A 134 -18.80 0.85 4.62
CA PHE A 134 -18.73 -0.47 4.00
C PHE A 134 -18.05 -1.44 4.97
N TYR A 135 -18.68 -2.59 5.18
CA TYR A 135 -18.21 -3.65 6.08
C TYR A 135 -17.91 -4.92 5.29
N GLY A 136 -16.81 -5.56 5.66
CA GLY A 136 -16.32 -6.81 5.10
C GLY A 136 -14.82 -6.95 5.34
N ARG A 137 -14.31 -8.18 5.35
CA ARG A 137 -12.88 -8.45 5.41
C ARG A 137 -12.24 -8.02 4.09
N GLY A 138 -11.31 -7.08 4.22
CA GLY A 138 -10.54 -6.51 3.12
C GLY A 138 -11.05 -5.16 2.64
N THR A 139 -12.05 -4.57 3.30
CA THR A 139 -12.60 -3.27 2.87
C THR A 139 -11.62 -2.12 2.90
N THR A 140 -10.61 -2.19 3.77
CA THR A 140 -9.53 -1.20 3.87
C THR A 140 -8.21 -1.73 3.35
N ASP A 141 -7.98 -3.04 3.45
CA ASP A 141 -6.68 -3.69 3.32
C ASP A 141 -6.84 -5.02 2.55
N ASP A 142 -6.57 -5.05 1.24
CA ASP A 142 -6.50 -3.88 0.31
C ASP A 142 -7.46 -4.05 -0.88
N LYS A 143 -8.61 -4.70 -0.66
CA LYS A 143 -9.59 -4.90 -1.75
C LYS A 143 -10.20 -3.59 -2.27
N VAL A 144 -10.05 -2.50 -1.52
CA VAL A 144 -10.40 -1.16 -2.01
C VAL A 144 -9.40 -0.68 -3.06
N GLY A 145 -8.10 -0.88 -2.84
CA GLY A 145 -7.06 -0.65 -3.83
C GLY A 145 -7.30 -1.44 -5.11
N ASP A 146 -7.48 -2.75 -4.99
CA ASP A 146 -7.84 -3.65 -6.11
C ASP A 146 -9.02 -3.10 -6.92
N ALA A 147 -10.12 -2.79 -6.24
CA ALA A 147 -11.35 -2.36 -6.87
C ALA A 147 -11.19 -1.03 -7.60
N VAL A 148 -10.51 -0.06 -6.98
CA VAL A 148 -10.26 1.26 -7.55
C VAL A 148 -9.37 1.16 -8.78
N LEU A 149 -8.33 0.32 -8.76
CA LEU A 149 -7.44 0.13 -9.90
C LEU A 149 -8.18 -0.53 -11.08
N VAL A 150 -8.88 -1.64 -10.85
CA VAL A 150 -9.64 -2.34 -11.91
C VAL A 150 -10.74 -1.45 -12.48
N ALA A 151 -11.50 -0.75 -11.62
CA ALA A 151 -12.55 0.16 -12.07
C ALA A 151 -11.99 1.31 -12.93
N ASN A 152 -10.85 1.88 -12.55
CA ASN A 152 -10.22 2.95 -13.32
C ASN A 152 -9.67 2.45 -14.65
N PHE A 153 -9.07 1.26 -14.71
CA PHE A 153 -8.63 0.68 -15.99
C PHE A 153 -9.81 0.50 -16.95
N ILE A 154 -10.92 -0.05 -16.47
CA ILE A 154 -12.15 -0.23 -17.25
C ILE A 154 -12.71 1.13 -17.70
N ARG A 155 -12.80 2.11 -16.78
CA ARG A 155 -13.31 3.46 -17.08
C ARG A 155 -12.47 4.16 -18.14
N LEU A 156 -11.14 4.13 -18.00
CA LEU A 156 -10.21 4.73 -18.96
C LEU A 156 -10.36 4.07 -20.34
N LYS A 157 -10.43 2.73 -20.39
CA LYS A 157 -10.64 1.98 -21.62
C LYS A 157 -11.95 2.35 -22.32
N ARG A 158 -13.05 2.39 -21.58
CA ARG A 158 -14.38 2.79 -22.09
C ARG A 158 -14.43 4.25 -22.55
N GLY A 159 -13.67 5.12 -21.87
CA GLY A 159 -13.53 6.53 -22.22
C GLY A 159 -12.61 6.81 -23.41
N GLY A 160 -12.03 5.77 -24.04
CA GLY A 160 -11.12 5.92 -25.18
C GLY A 160 -9.78 6.54 -24.80
N PHE A 161 -9.37 6.46 -23.54
CA PHE A 161 -8.06 6.95 -23.11
C PHE A 161 -6.94 6.15 -23.76
N THR A 162 -5.89 6.83 -24.18
CA THR A 162 -4.65 6.21 -24.65
C THR A 162 -3.51 6.71 -23.76
N PRO A 163 -2.85 5.83 -22.99
CA PRO A 163 -1.80 6.27 -22.10
C PRO A 163 -0.56 6.64 -22.90
N ALA A 164 0.16 7.68 -22.47
CA ALA A 164 1.38 8.13 -23.14
C ALA A 164 2.52 7.11 -23.01
N ARG A 165 2.49 6.24 -22.00
CA ARG A 165 3.39 5.11 -21.74
C ARG A 165 2.56 3.94 -21.25
N ASP A 166 3.04 2.71 -21.37
CA ASP A 166 2.30 1.55 -20.89
C ASP A 166 1.99 1.67 -19.38
N LEU A 167 0.79 1.25 -18.99
CA LEU A 167 0.42 1.05 -17.59
C LEU A 167 0.31 -0.45 -17.32
N ILE A 168 0.84 -0.91 -16.20
CA ILE A 168 0.79 -2.31 -15.80
C ILE A 168 0.04 -2.38 -14.48
N LEU A 169 -1.13 -3.00 -14.49
CA LEU A 169 -1.86 -3.39 -13.28
C LEU A 169 -1.29 -4.69 -12.76
N VAL A 170 -0.96 -4.76 -11.47
CA VAL A 170 -0.54 -5.98 -10.79
C VAL A 170 -1.37 -6.16 -9.53
N LEU A 171 -2.12 -7.26 -9.41
CA LEU A 171 -2.79 -7.64 -8.17
C LEU A 171 -2.10 -8.89 -7.63
N THR A 172 -1.42 -8.79 -6.48
CA THR A 172 -0.63 -9.88 -5.90
C THR A 172 -1.46 -10.77 -4.98
N GLY A 173 -0.97 -11.96 -4.67
CA GLY A 173 -1.79 -13.02 -4.09
C GLY A 173 -1.50 -13.43 -2.64
N ASP A 174 -0.46 -12.91 -1.98
CA ASP A 174 0.01 -13.40 -0.68
C ASP A 174 0.81 -12.37 0.16
N GLU A 175 0.44 -11.08 0.06
CA GLU A 175 1.08 -10.00 0.82
C GLU A 175 1.00 -10.25 2.34
N GLU A 176 -0.16 -10.66 2.83
CA GLU A 176 -0.52 -10.80 4.25
C GLU A 176 0.16 -12.02 4.92
N THR A 177 1.00 -12.72 4.17
CA THR A 177 1.68 -13.94 4.61
C THR A 177 3.16 -13.92 4.28
N ALA A 178 3.56 -14.45 3.13
CA ALA A 178 4.95 -14.71 2.79
C ALA A 178 5.51 -13.75 1.73
N GLY A 179 4.66 -13.00 1.02
CA GLY A 179 5.06 -12.14 -0.10
C GLY A 179 5.78 -12.92 -1.21
N SER A 180 5.48 -14.21 -1.37
CA SER A 180 6.14 -15.10 -2.33
C SER A 180 5.62 -14.90 -3.74
N CYS A 181 4.38 -14.44 -3.93
CA CYS A 181 3.83 -14.10 -5.25
C CYS A 181 4.61 -12.99 -5.93
N ILE A 182 4.87 -11.87 -5.24
CA ILE A 182 5.62 -10.76 -5.85
C ILE A 182 7.09 -11.14 -6.11
N GLN A 183 7.72 -11.90 -5.19
CA GLN A 183 9.05 -12.44 -5.41
C GLN A 183 9.10 -13.37 -6.63
N TRP A 184 8.09 -14.21 -6.79
CA TRP A 184 7.96 -15.10 -7.94
C TRP A 184 7.75 -14.33 -9.26
N LEU A 185 6.92 -13.28 -9.27
CA LEU A 185 6.77 -12.41 -10.44
C LEU A 185 8.10 -11.73 -10.81
N VAL A 186 8.81 -11.16 -9.83
CA VAL A 186 10.09 -10.47 -10.06
C VAL A 186 11.17 -11.44 -10.56
N THR A 187 11.13 -12.71 -10.18
CA THR A 187 12.16 -13.70 -10.55
C THR A 187 11.84 -14.53 -11.79
N LYS A 188 10.55 -14.77 -12.08
CA LYS A 188 10.11 -15.67 -13.16
C LYS A 188 9.32 -14.98 -14.28
N HIS A 189 8.71 -13.83 -14.00
CA HIS A 189 7.81 -13.11 -14.90
C HIS A 189 8.17 -11.62 -15.00
N ARG A 190 9.46 -11.32 -14.89
CA ARG A 190 9.99 -9.96 -14.79
C ARG A 190 9.75 -9.12 -16.03
N ASP A 191 9.54 -9.78 -17.16
CA ASP A 191 9.14 -9.22 -18.45
C ASP A 191 7.71 -8.66 -18.44
N LEU A 192 6.83 -9.21 -17.60
CA LEU A 192 5.44 -8.76 -17.47
C LEU A 192 5.28 -7.53 -16.57
N ILE A 193 6.28 -7.28 -15.71
CA ILE A 193 6.26 -6.23 -14.68
C ILE A 193 7.53 -5.36 -14.72
N ASP A 194 8.05 -5.07 -15.91
CA ASP A 194 9.19 -4.15 -16.07
C ASP A 194 8.74 -2.69 -16.12
N GLY A 195 8.80 -2.01 -14.97
CA GLY A 195 8.36 -0.62 -14.81
C GLY A 195 9.50 0.39 -14.59
N ALA A 196 9.21 1.65 -14.87
CA ALA A 196 9.99 2.80 -14.44
C ALA A 196 10.00 2.95 -12.92
N PHE A 197 8.81 2.82 -12.33
CA PHE A 197 8.49 2.87 -10.92
C PHE A 197 7.13 2.20 -10.70
N ALA A 198 6.79 1.93 -9.44
CA ALA A 198 5.51 1.36 -9.02
C ALA A 198 4.78 2.32 -8.08
N LEU A 199 3.44 2.32 -8.17
CA LEU A 199 2.55 3.01 -7.24
C LEU A 199 1.74 1.96 -6.49
N ASN A 200 1.85 1.94 -5.16
CA ASN A 200 1.09 1.07 -4.27
C ASN A 200 -0.20 1.77 -3.82
N THR A 201 -1.34 1.08 -3.85
CA THR A 201 -2.58 1.59 -3.26
C THR A 201 -2.68 1.35 -1.76
N ASP A 202 -1.94 0.38 -1.24
CA ASP A 202 -1.94 -0.01 0.17
C ASP A 202 -0.99 0.86 1.02
N ALA A 203 -0.84 2.14 0.64
CA ALA A 203 0.09 3.04 1.31
C ALA A 203 -0.36 4.50 1.22
N GLY A 204 -0.31 5.20 2.35
CA GLY A 204 -0.74 6.60 2.47
C GLY A 204 -2.26 6.74 2.38
N GLY A 205 -2.74 7.64 1.52
CA GLY A 205 -4.17 7.84 1.27
C GLY A 205 -4.76 9.12 1.87
N GLY A 206 -6.07 9.30 1.65
CA GLY A 206 -6.80 10.50 2.03
C GLY A 206 -7.29 10.48 3.48
N VAL A 207 -6.98 11.53 4.24
CA VAL A 207 -7.49 11.73 5.59
C VAL A 207 -8.65 12.72 5.57
N LEU A 208 -9.77 12.29 6.14
CA LEU A 208 -10.92 13.14 6.43
C LEU A 208 -11.00 13.41 7.94
N ARG A 209 -11.27 14.66 8.32
CA ARG A 209 -11.60 15.07 9.70
C ARG A 209 -12.91 15.82 9.65
N ASP A 210 -13.93 15.32 10.35
CA ASP A 210 -15.28 15.89 10.35
C ASP A 210 -15.85 16.12 8.93
N GLY A 211 -15.63 15.14 8.04
CA GLY A 211 -16.06 15.19 6.65
C GLY A 211 -15.26 16.13 5.74
N ARG A 212 -14.24 16.83 6.26
CA ARG A 212 -13.36 17.72 5.50
C ARG A 212 -12.08 17.02 5.10
N ARG A 213 -11.62 17.26 3.87
CA ARG A 213 -10.33 16.76 3.35
C ARG A 213 -9.20 17.51 4.03
N VAL A 214 -8.35 16.79 4.76
CA VAL A 214 -7.25 17.37 5.52
C VAL A 214 -5.92 17.12 4.83
N MET A 215 -5.66 15.88 4.44
CA MET A 215 -4.38 15.46 3.87
C MET A 215 -4.61 14.35 2.84
N PHE A 216 -3.74 14.28 1.84
CA PHE A 216 -3.56 13.09 1.02
C PHE A 216 -2.09 12.69 1.10
N ALA A 217 -1.81 11.63 1.86
CA ALA A 217 -0.45 11.18 2.10
C ALA A 217 0.04 10.31 0.93
N VAL A 218 1.30 10.51 0.56
CA VAL A 218 2.03 9.66 -0.38
C VAL A 218 3.20 9.06 0.40
N GLN A 219 3.20 7.75 0.55
CA GLN A 219 4.25 7.03 1.24
C GLN A 219 5.40 6.74 0.28
N ALA A 220 6.64 7.03 0.71
CA ALA A 220 7.85 6.76 -0.06
C ALA A 220 8.72 5.65 0.54
N SER A 221 8.38 5.16 1.74
CA SER A 221 9.12 4.11 2.44
C SER A 221 8.27 3.46 3.52
N GLU A 222 8.54 2.20 3.81
CA GLU A 222 7.92 1.43 4.90
C GLU A 222 8.96 0.91 5.88
N LYS A 223 8.51 0.63 7.10
CA LYS A 223 9.34 -0.05 8.09
C LYS A 223 9.44 -1.53 7.72
N VAL A 224 10.65 -2.06 7.73
CA VAL A 224 10.88 -3.51 7.70
C VAL A 224 10.90 -4.06 9.12
N TYR A 225 10.52 -5.33 9.27
CA TYR A 225 10.62 -6.06 10.53
C TYR A 225 11.71 -7.14 10.44
N ALA A 226 12.19 -7.58 11.60
CA ALA A 226 13.07 -8.73 11.73
C ALA A 226 12.55 -9.62 12.85
N THR A 227 12.39 -10.90 12.56
CA THR A 227 11.94 -11.90 13.52
C THR A 227 13.14 -12.69 14.03
N TYR A 228 13.27 -12.79 15.35
CA TYR A 228 14.35 -13.53 16.01
C TYR A 228 13.76 -14.64 16.89
N VAL A 229 14.42 -15.79 16.91
CA VAL A 229 14.12 -16.88 17.85
C VAL A 229 15.15 -16.86 18.95
N LEU A 230 14.70 -16.71 20.19
CA LEU A 230 15.54 -16.82 21.38
C LEU A 230 15.24 -18.15 22.09
N GLU A 231 16.24 -19.02 22.17
CA GLU A 231 16.12 -20.33 22.79
C GLU A 231 17.08 -20.45 23.98
N ALA A 232 16.57 -20.96 25.10
CA ALA A 232 17.38 -21.36 26.25
C ALA A 232 17.01 -22.79 26.64
N THR A 233 18.01 -23.66 26.74
CA THR A 233 17.86 -25.07 27.10
C THR A 233 18.56 -25.36 28.42
N ASP A 234 18.11 -26.40 29.11
CA ASP A 234 18.73 -26.98 30.30
C ASP A 234 18.35 -28.48 30.37
N LYS A 235 19.08 -29.26 31.18
CA LYS A 235 18.76 -30.65 31.47
C LYS A 235 17.36 -30.76 32.10
N GLY A 236 16.63 -31.82 31.77
CA GLY A 236 15.37 -32.13 32.46
C GLY A 236 15.55 -32.28 33.98
N GLY A 237 14.49 -32.02 34.73
CA GLY A 237 14.47 -32.13 36.20
C GLY A 237 13.06 -32.25 36.75
N HIS A 238 12.94 -32.75 37.98
CA HIS A 238 11.65 -32.85 38.66
C HIS A 238 11.17 -31.46 39.11
N SER A 239 9.95 -31.05 38.76
CA SER A 239 9.45 -29.68 39.02
C SER A 239 9.36 -29.32 40.51
N SER A 240 9.23 -30.33 41.39
CA SER A 240 9.26 -30.11 42.85
C SER A 240 10.67 -29.89 43.42
N LEU A 241 11.73 -30.08 42.63
CA LEU A 241 13.13 -29.87 43.00
C LEU A 241 13.74 -28.80 42.08
N PRO A 242 13.28 -27.53 42.20
CA PRO A 242 13.73 -26.48 41.30
C PRO A 242 15.24 -26.25 41.44
N ARG A 243 15.91 -26.01 40.30
CA ARG A 243 17.31 -25.58 40.22
C ARG A 243 17.35 -24.10 39.80
N PRO A 244 17.40 -23.13 40.74
CA PRO A 244 17.24 -21.72 40.42
C PRO A 244 18.29 -21.17 39.45
N ALA A 245 19.52 -21.68 39.50
CA ALA A 245 20.61 -21.21 38.64
C ALA A 245 20.48 -21.66 37.17
N ASP A 246 19.87 -22.83 36.94
CA ASP A 246 19.94 -23.51 35.63
C ASP A 246 18.63 -23.38 34.84
N ASN A 247 17.52 -23.10 35.53
CA ASN A 247 16.18 -23.03 34.94
C ASN A 247 16.12 -22.00 33.79
N PRO A 248 15.84 -22.44 32.54
CA PRO A 248 15.75 -21.57 31.38
C PRO A 248 14.74 -20.43 31.53
N LEU A 249 13.61 -20.66 32.22
CA LEU A 249 12.59 -19.63 32.44
C LEU A 249 13.14 -18.48 33.28
N TYR A 250 13.88 -18.78 34.34
CA TYR A 250 14.45 -17.76 35.23
C TYR A 250 15.58 -16.99 34.55
N ARG A 251 16.30 -17.62 33.61
CA ARG A 251 17.32 -16.94 32.79
C ARG A 251 16.69 -16.06 31.71
N LEU A 252 15.57 -16.48 31.11
CA LEU A 252 14.89 -15.72 30.06
C LEU A 252 14.04 -14.57 30.60
N ALA A 253 13.43 -14.70 31.77
CA ALA A 253 12.60 -13.65 32.38
C ALA A 253 13.27 -12.25 32.40
N PRO A 254 14.48 -12.07 32.97
CA PRO A 254 15.14 -10.75 32.98
C PRO A 254 15.58 -10.28 31.59
N VAL A 255 15.78 -11.19 30.62
CA VAL A 255 16.06 -10.80 29.23
C VAL A 255 14.81 -10.19 28.59
N LEU A 256 13.65 -10.80 28.80
CA LEU A 256 12.37 -10.29 28.29
C LEU A 256 12.01 -8.95 28.94
N GLU A 257 12.24 -8.77 30.23
CA GLU A 257 12.05 -7.49 30.92
C GLU A 257 12.93 -6.38 30.30
N ARG A 258 14.22 -6.67 30.06
CA ARG A 258 15.13 -5.72 29.40
C ARG A 258 14.70 -5.37 27.98
N LEU A 259 14.21 -6.36 27.22
CA LEU A 259 13.70 -6.13 25.87
C LEU A 259 12.43 -5.27 25.88
N ALA A 260 11.50 -5.53 26.79
CA ALA A 260 10.26 -4.75 26.92
C ALA A 260 10.51 -3.29 27.31
N GLN A 261 11.58 -3.02 28.06
CA GLN A 261 11.99 -1.68 28.46
C GLN A 261 12.87 -0.96 27.44
N TYR A 262 13.34 -1.66 26.40
CA TYR A 262 14.26 -1.08 25.43
C TYR A 262 13.53 -0.11 24.51
N GLN A 263 13.99 1.15 24.50
CA GLN A 263 13.51 2.18 23.59
C GLN A 263 14.55 2.40 22.50
N PHE A 264 14.16 2.19 21.24
CA PHE A 264 15.02 2.49 20.10
C PHE A 264 15.25 4.01 20.01
N PRO A 265 16.47 4.46 19.66
CA PRO A 265 16.70 5.87 19.39
C PRO A 265 15.85 6.31 18.20
N VAL A 266 15.23 7.48 18.30
CA VAL A 266 14.49 8.08 17.20
C VAL A 266 15.47 8.46 16.10
N LYS A 267 15.26 7.89 14.91
CA LYS A 267 16.04 8.18 13.71
C LYS A 267 15.08 8.58 12.61
N LEU A 268 15.11 9.85 12.24
CA LEU A 268 14.35 10.36 11.11
C LEU A 268 15.20 10.28 9.84
N ASN A 269 14.58 9.84 8.76
CA ASN A 269 15.07 10.04 7.40
C ASN A 269 14.36 11.25 6.76
N GLU A 270 14.69 11.53 5.50
CA GLU A 270 14.14 12.65 4.73
C GLU A 270 12.60 12.61 4.67
N VAL A 271 12.04 11.40 4.46
CA VAL A 271 10.60 11.17 4.30
C VAL A 271 9.84 11.39 5.61
N SER A 272 10.30 10.75 6.69
CA SER A 272 9.68 10.88 8.02
C SER A 272 9.84 12.27 8.61
N ARG A 273 10.97 12.95 8.36
CA ARG A 273 11.15 14.37 8.69
C ARG A 273 10.12 15.23 7.96
N ALA A 274 10.01 15.09 6.64
CA ALA A 274 9.03 15.83 5.86
C ALA A 274 7.59 15.57 6.34
N PHE A 275 7.25 14.34 6.70
CA PHE A 275 5.96 14.01 7.31
C PHE A 275 5.69 14.84 8.56
N PHE A 276 6.59 14.82 9.56
CA PHE A 276 6.39 15.58 10.80
C PHE A 276 6.34 17.09 10.56
N GLU A 277 7.15 17.62 9.62
CA GLU A 277 7.14 19.04 9.26
C GLU A 277 5.80 19.48 8.66
N GLN A 278 5.27 18.71 7.71
CA GLN A 278 4.00 19.04 7.06
C GLN A 278 2.81 18.81 7.99
N SER A 279 2.78 17.69 8.71
CA SER A 279 1.69 17.38 9.64
C SER A 279 1.63 18.41 10.78
N ALA A 280 2.76 18.88 11.31
CA ALA A 280 2.77 19.92 12.35
C ALA A 280 2.28 21.30 11.86
N ALA A 281 2.20 21.53 10.55
CA ALA A 281 1.61 22.74 9.96
C ALA A 281 0.10 22.60 9.73
N ILE A 282 -0.40 21.37 9.62
CA ILE A 282 -1.82 21.04 9.43
C ILE A 282 -2.53 20.89 10.78
N ASP A 283 -1.88 20.25 11.75
CA ASP A 283 -2.43 20.01 13.08
C ASP A 283 -2.27 21.22 14.01
N THR A 284 -2.94 21.12 15.16
CA THR A 284 -3.00 22.22 16.15
C THR A 284 -2.80 21.70 17.57
N GLY A 285 -2.56 22.63 18.51
CA GLY A 285 -2.39 22.33 19.92
C GLY A 285 -1.20 21.40 20.19
N ARG A 286 -1.38 20.52 21.18
CA ARG A 286 -0.31 19.63 21.66
C ARG A 286 0.22 18.68 20.59
N LEU A 287 -0.64 18.20 19.69
CA LEU A 287 -0.21 17.30 18.62
C LEU A 287 0.84 17.96 17.72
N ALA A 288 0.58 19.20 17.30
CA ALA A 288 1.53 19.96 16.49
C ALA A 288 2.82 20.29 17.26
N GLU A 289 2.72 20.60 18.55
CA GLU A 289 3.89 20.83 19.42
C GLU A 289 4.75 19.56 19.55
N ASP A 290 4.12 18.41 19.72
CA ASP A 290 4.79 17.13 19.85
C ASP A 290 5.48 16.73 18.53
N MET A 291 4.81 16.90 17.39
CA MET A 291 5.42 16.66 16.07
C MET A 291 6.64 17.56 15.85
N ARG A 292 6.59 18.84 16.25
CA ARG A 292 7.78 19.73 16.24
C ARG A 292 8.85 19.30 17.24
N GLY A 293 8.45 18.72 18.37
CA GLY A 293 9.35 18.15 19.36
C GLY A 293 10.20 17.00 18.80
N VAL A 294 9.61 16.14 17.97
CA VAL A 294 10.31 15.04 17.28
C VAL A 294 11.37 15.56 16.30
N LEU A 295 11.15 16.74 15.71
CA LEU A 295 12.05 17.33 14.72
C LEU A 295 13.31 17.99 15.31
N LYS A 296 13.37 18.21 16.63
CA LYS A 296 14.52 18.80 17.34
C LYS A 296 15.75 17.90 17.28
N ASP A 297 16.92 18.47 17.56
CA ASP A 297 18.17 17.74 17.73
C ASP A 297 18.82 18.07 19.09
N PRO A 298 18.80 17.15 20.07
CA PRO A 298 18.13 15.84 20.02
C PRO A 298 16.59 15.94 20.06
N PRO A 299 15.84 14.91 19.60
CA PRO A 299 14.39 14.88 19.70
C PRO A 299 13.89 15.02 21.16
N ASP A 300 12.78 15.72 21.34
CA ASP A 300 12.13 15.88 22.64
C ASP A 300 11.55 14.53 23.11
N SER A 301 12.15 13.94 24.15
CA SER A 301 11.78 12.62 24.65
C SER A 301 10.33 12.55 25.15
N GLY A 302 9.81 13.64 25.70
CA GLY A 302 8.42 13.73 26.15
C GLY A 302 7.45 13.73 24.97
N ALA A 303 7.78 14.46 23.90
CA ALA A 303 6.99 14.45 22.66
C ALA A 303 6.99 13.06 22.01
N VAL A 304 8.17 12.44 21.88
CA VAL A 304 8.32 11.09 21.34
C VAL A 304 7.48 10.08 22.11
N ALA A 305 7.52 10.10 23.45
CA ALA A 305 6.76 9.17 24.28
C ALA A 305 5.23 9.35 24.12
N ARG A 306 4.74 10.58 24.04
CA ARG A 306 3.31 10.86 23.85
C ARG A 306 2.82 10.40 22.49
N LEU A 307 3.59 10.69 21.45
CA LEU A 307 3.29 10.26 20.10
C LEU A 307 3.33 8.73 20.01
N ALA A 308 4.38 8.06 20.49
CA ALA A 308 4.47 6.60 20.48
C ALA A 308 3.32 5.88 21.22
N ALA A 309 2.63 6.53 22.16
CA ALA A 309 1.51 5.96 22.91
C ALA A 309 0.18 5.96 22.12
N VAL A 310 0.09 6.68 21.01
CA VAL A 310 -1.08 6.74 20.13
C VAL A 310 -0.67 6.10 18.81
N PRO A 311 -1.36 5.13 18.20
CA PRO A 311 -0.86 4.55 16.94
C PRO A 311 -1.19 5.36 15.66
N PHE A 312 -2.18 6.25 15.71
CA PHE A 312 -2.79 6.89 14.52
C PHE A 312 -2.89 8.43 14.62
N TYR A 313 -2.00 9.07 15.39
CA TYR A 313 -2.00 10.51 15.59
C TYR A 313 -1.45 11.29 14.39
#